data_AF-A0A2T6JII3-F1
#
_entry.id   AF-A0A2T6JII3-F1
#
_cell.length_a   1.000
_cell.length_b   1.000
_cell.length_c   1.000
_cell.angle_alpha   90.00
_cell.angle_beta   90.00
_cell.angle_gamma   90.00
#
_symmetry.space_group_name_H-M   'P 1'
#
loop_
_entity.id
_entity.type
_entity.pdbx_description
1 polymer ?
#
loop_
_entity_poly.entity_id
_entity_poly.type
_entity_poly.pdbx_seq_one_letter_code
_entity_poly.pdbx_strand_id
1 'polypeptide(L)'
;MFFHAPKDIYGPELLRMFIDELGGVQRVRKHLGVTERTVYRWLSEGRPPRAAVLALFWESQYGRSQIFTEQVNEIRLLYRQVCILQDQYQKAKDIITGLRAMHAGSANEPLFEELPDLGHQQPPTFDADAALPLPLEASAPIQNAPPAPVSPRATQAMQALERTRAAARR
;
A
#
# COMPACT_ATOMS: atom_id res chain seq x y z
N MET A 1 1.13 -1.30 4.09
CA MET A 1 2.34 -2.07 3.76
C MET A 1 2.28 -3.38 4.54
N PHE A 2 2.19 -4.53 3.87
CA PHE A 2 2.24 -5.83 4.55
C PHE A 2 3.68 -6.32 4.56
N PHE A 3 4.26 -6.46 5.75
CA PHE A 3 5.61 -6.99 5.92
C PHE A 3 5.57 -8.52 5.77
N HIS A 4 6.10 -9.04 4.66
CA HIS A 4 6.18 -10.47 4.44
C HIS A 4 7.54 -11.00 4.84
N ALA A 5 7.58 -11.73 5.96
CA ALA A 5 8.78 -12.46 6.35
C ALA A 5 9.08 -13.55 5.31
N PRO A 6 10.32 -13.62 4.79
CA PRO A 6 10.73 -14.67 3.87
C PRO A 6 10.44 -16.07 4.43
N LYS A 7 9.80 -16.92 3.63
CA LYS A 7 9.38 -18.26 4.05
C LYS A 7 10.56 -19.24 4.09
N ASP A 8 11.47 -19.09 3.12
CA ASP A 8 12.52 -20.07 2.85
C ASP A 8 13.83 -19.78 3.60
N ILE A 9 13.90 -18.67 4.35
CA ILE A 9 15.08 -18.31 5.14
C ILE A 9 15.04 -19.07 6.47
N TYR A 10 15.60 -20.28 6.44
CA TYR A 10 15.73 -21.16 7.59
C TYR A 10 16.87 -22.16 7.43
N GLY A 11 17.54 -22.52 8.52
CA GLY A 11 18.50 -23.62 8.57
C GLY A 11 19.80 -23.29 9.32
N PRO A 12 20.59 -24.32 9.68
CA PRO A 12 21.86 -24.14 10.39
C PRO A 12 22.94 -23.49 9.53
N GLU A 13 22.95 -23.74 8.21
CA GLU A 13 23.94 -23.14 7.31
C GLU A 13 23.71 -21.63 7.14
N LEU A 14 22.45 -21.20 7.02
CA LEU A 14 22.11 -19.78 7.00
C LEU A 14 22.44 -19.10 8.34
N LEU A 15 22.22 -19.80 9.46
CA LEU A 15 22.65 -19.27 10.76
C LEU A 15 24.16 -19.02 10.78
N ARG A 16 24.98 -19.97 10.32
CA ARG A 16 26.44 -19.79 10.23
C ARG A 16 26.82 -18.62 9.33
N MET A 17 26.23 -18.56 8.15
CA MET A 17 26.45 -17.47 7.19
C MET A 17 26.18 -16.10 7.82
N PHE A 18 25.07 -15.93 8.52
CA PHE A 18 24.75 -14.65 9.18
C PHE A 18 25.64 -14.36 10.39
N ILE A 19 26.06 -15.38 11.13
CA ILE A 19 27.03 -15.21 12.23
C ILE A 19 28.35 -14.69 11.67
N ASP A 20 28.84 -15.25 10.57
CA ASP A 20 30.10 -14.85 9.95
C ASP A 20 30.01 -13.42 9.40
N GLU A 21 28.93 -13.08 8.72
CA GLU A 21 28.68 -11.74 8.18
C GLU A 21 28.58 -10.67 9.28
N LEU A 22 27.87 -10.96 10.36
CA LEU A 22 27.67 -10.01 11.46
C LEU A 22 28.94 -9.82 12.30
N GLY A 23 30.00 -10.59 12.08
CA GLY A 23 31.27 -10.48 12.79
C GLY A 23 31.34 -11.36 14.05
N GLY A 24 30.66 -12.50 14.03
CA GLY A 24 30.81 -13.58 15.00
C GLY A 24 29.77 -13.61 16.12
N VAL A 25 29.89 -14.65 16.96
CA VAL A 25 28.92 -15.00 18.02
C VAL A 25 28.71 -13.88 19.05
N GLN A 26 29.76 -13.08 19.31
CA GLN A 26 29.71 -11.96 20.26
C GLN A 26 28.73 -10.86 19.84
N ARG A 27 28.67 -10.51 18.55
CA ARG A 27 27.73 -9.50 18.05
C ARG A 27 26.32 -10.07 17.96
N VAL A 28 26.20 -11.32 17.53
CA VAL A 28 24.92 -12.06 17.46
C VAL A 28 24.24 -12.14 18.83
N ARG A 29 25.01 -12.37 19.90
CA ARG A 29 24.55 -12.29 21.29
C ARG A 29 23.88 -10.94 21.60
N LYS A 30 24.48 -9.84 21.16
CA LYS A 30 23.96 -8.48 21.37
C LYS A 30 22.67 -8.23 20.58
N HIS A 31 22.60 -8.70 19.33
CA HIS A 31 21.40 -8.53 18.49
C HIS A 31 20.21 -9.38 18.98
N LEU A 32 20.45 -10.62 19.39
CA LEU A 32 19.39 -11.55 19.79
C LEU A 32 19.04 -11.50 21.29
N GLY A 33 19.87 -10.86 22.12
CA GLY A 33 19.66 -10.83 23.57
C GLY A 33 19.80 -12.19 24.26
N VAL A 34 20.48 -13.16 23.63
CA VAL A 34 20.70 -14.52 24.16
C VAL A 34 22.14 -14.71 24.63
N THR A 35 22.42 -15.77 25.39
CA THR A 35 23.79 -16.12 25.80
C THR A 35 24.56 -16.79 24.65
N GLU A 36 25.89 -16.62 24.62
CA GLU A 36 26.76 -17.27 23.63
C GLU A 36 26.61 -18.79 23.63
N ARG A 37 26.47 -19.39 24.83
CA ARG A 37 26.19 -20.82 24.99
C ARG A 37 24.95 -21.27 24.23
N THR A 38 23.92 -20.43 24.17
CA THR A 38 22.68 -20.74 23.43
C THR A 38 22.93 -20.77 21.93
N VAL A 39 23.74 -19.84 21.41
CA VAL A 39 24.11 -19.79 19.99
C VAL A 39 24.96 -21.00 19.62
N TYR A 40 25.97 -21.34 20.43
CA TYR A 40 26.78 -22.54 20.22
C TYR A 40 25.96 -23.82 20.27
N ARG A 41 24.97 -23.91 21.18
CA ARG A 41 24.05 -25.04 21.25
C ARG A 41 23.25 -25.19 19.95
N TRP A 42 22.72 -24.11 19.39
CA TRP A 42 22.01 -24.16 18.12
C TRP A 42 22.90 -24.60 16.96
N LEU A 43 24.17 -24.19 16.96
CA LEU A 43 25.16 -24.61 15.98
C LEU A 43 25.54 -26.09 16.11
N SER A 44 25.62 -26.62 17.34
CA SER A 44 25.95 -28.03 17.57
C SER A 44 24.77 -28.97 17.30
N GLU A 45 23.55 -28.55 17.67
CA GLU A 45 22.34 -29.35 17.48
C GLU A 45 21.81 -29.28 16.04
N GLY A 46 22.26 -28.30 15.25
CA GLY A 46 21.84 -28.11 13.85
C GLY A 46 20.37 -27.72 13.69
N ARG A 47 19.70 -27.33 14.77
CA ARG A 47 18.27 -26.99 14.82
C ARG A 47 18.05 -25.58 15.39
N PRO A 48 18.46 -24.53 14.66
CA PRO A 48 18.26 -23.17 15.14
C PRO A 48 16.78 -22.79 15.09
N PRO A 49 16.27 -22.00 16.05
CA PRO A 49 14.90 -21.51 15.98
C PRO A 49 14.72 -20.54 14.82
N ARG A 50 13.65 -20.70 14.04
CA ARG A 50 13.37 -19.87 12.85
C ARG A 50 13.35 -18.38 13.16
N ALA A 51 12.79 -18.00 14.31
CA ALA A 51 12.75 -16.60 14.73
C ALA A 51 14.15 -15.98 14.88
N ALA A 52 15.13 -16.74 15.39
CA ALA A 52 16.50 -16.25 15.52
C ALA A 52 17.17 -16.05 14.15
N VAL A 53 16.99 -17.00 13.24
CA VAL A 53 17.54 -16.90 11.87
C VAL A 53 16.94 -15.70 11.14
N LEU A 54 15.63 -15.47 11.26
CA LEU A 54 14.96 -14.31 10.67
C LEU A 54 15.40 -12.99 11.28
N ALA A 55 15.56 -12.93 12.61
CA ALA A 55 16.07 -11.72 13.25
C ALA A 55 17.48 -11.35 12.76
N LEU A 56 18.36 -12.36 12.62
CA LEU A 56 19.70 -12.13 12.06
C LEU A 56 19.67 -11.76 10.58
N PHE A 57 18.75 -12.33 9.81
CA PHE A 57 18.55 -11.95 8.41
C PHE A 57 18.19 -10.47 8.26
N TRP A 58 17.28 -9.95 9.09
CA TRP A 58 16.91 -8.53 9.02
C TRP A 58 18.03 -7.58 9.48
N GLU A 59 18.92 -8.06 10.33
CA GLU A 59 20.13 -7.34 10.74
C GLU A 59 21.29 -7.48 9.75
N SER A 60 21.24 -8.43 8.81
CA SER A 60 22.29 -8.62 7.82
C SER A 60 22.19 -7.62 6.66
N GLN A 61 23.24 -7.55 5.85
CA GLN A 61 23.25 -6.75 4.63
C GLN A 61 22.17 -7.21 3.64
N TYR A 62 21.84 -8.51 3.64
CA TYR A 62 20.79 -9.07 2.78
C TYR A 62 19.41 -8.52 3.14
N GLY A 63 19.03 -8.56 4.42
CA GLY A 63 17.75 -8.01 4.86
C GLY A 63 17.66 -6.50 4.65
N ARG A 64 18.74 -5.77 4.95
CA ARG A 64 18.81 -4.32 4.70
C ARG A 64 18.68 -3.98 3.20
N SER A 65 19.34 -4.75 2.34
CA SER A 65 19.25 -4.58 0.88
C SER A 65 17.83 -4.84 0.37
N GLN A 66 17.17 -5.89 0.89
CA GLN A 66 15.78 -6.17 0.55
C GLN A 66 14.85 -5.01 0.91
N ILE A 67 14.95 -4.47 2.14
CA ILE A 67 14.16 -3.31 2.56
C ILE A 67 14.41 -2.11 1.65
N PHE A 68 15.68 -1.81 1.36
CA PHE A 68 16.05 -0.68 0.52
C PHE A 68 15.48 -0.81 -0.90
N THR A 69 15.60 -1.99 -1.50
CA THR A 69 15.07 -2.24 -2.85
C THR A 69 13.55 -2.17 -2.90
N GLU A 70 12.85 -2.71 -1.91
CA GLU A 70 11.39 -2.61 -1.80
C GLU A 70 10.95 -1.14 -1.70
N GLN A 71 11.60 -0.34 -0.84
CA GLN A 71 11.31 1.08 -0.69
C GLN A 71 11.52 1.87 -1.99
N VAL A 72 12.66 1.67 -2.66
CA VAL A 72 12.95 2.35 -3.93
C VAL A 72 11.94 1.97 -5.00
N ASN A 73 11.52 0.71 -5.06
CA ASN A 73 10.53 0.23 -6.02
C ASN A 73 9.14 0.81 -5.73
N GLU A 74 8.73 0.88 -4.46
CA GLU A 74 7.46 1.48 -4.04
C GLU A 74 7.41 2.97 -4.41
N ILE A 75 8.46 3.73 -4.08
CA ILE A 75 8.55 5.16 -4.43
C ILE A 75 8.46 5.36 -5.95
N ARG A 76 9.19 4.55 -6.74
CA ARG A 76 9.14 4.62 -8.21
C ARG A 76 7.75 4.30 -8.75
N LEU A 77 7.08 3.31 -8.18
CA LEU A 77 5.72 2.93 -8.59
C LEU A 77 4.73 4.06 -8.31
N LEU A 78 4.75 4.61 -7.09
CA LEU A 78 3.89 5.72 -6.70
C LEU A 78 4.14 6.97 -7.57
N TYR A 79 5.40 7.32 -7.79
CA TYR A 79 5.76 8.44 -8.67
C TYR A 79 5.19 8.26 -10.08
N ARG A 80 5.33 7.06 -10.66
CA ARG A 80 4.77 6.78 -11.99
C ARG A 80 3.25 6.86 -12.03
N GLN A 81 2.58 6.37 -10.99
CA GLN A 81 1.12 6.49 -10.89
C GLN A 81 0.68 7.95 -10.87
N VAL A 82 1.37 8.80 -10.09
CA VAL A 82 1.09 10.24 -10.03
C VAL A 82 1.29 10.90 -11.40
N CYS A 83 2.40 10.62 -12.10
CA CYS A 83 2.64 11.19 -13.43
C CYS A 83 1.54 10.78 -14.43
N ILE A 84 1.15 9.50 -14.45
CA ILE A 84 0.10 9.01 -15.34
C ILE A 84 -1.24 9.70 -15.02
N LEU A 85 -1.55 9.86 -13.74
CA LEU A 85 -2.78 10.51 -13.31
C LEU A 85 -2.80 12.00 -13.72
N GLN A 86 -1.66 12.70 -13.58
CA GLN A 86 -1.50 14.08 -14.03
C GLN A 86 -1.69 14.21 -15.54
N ASP A 87 -1.07 13.33 -16.33
CA ASP A 87 -1.24 13.31 -17.79
C ASP A 87 -2.69 13.07 -18.21
N GLN A 88 -3.37 12.14 -17.54
CA GLN A 88 -4.79 11.86 -17.79
C GLN A 88 -5.69 13.04 -17.42
N TYR A 89 -5.42 13.68 -16.28
CA TYR A 89 -6.14 14.86 -15.84
C TYR A 89 -5.96 16.02 -16.83
N GLN A 90 -4.74 16.25 -17.30
CA GLN A 90 -4.47 17.30 -18.28
C GLN A 90 -5.19 17.02 -19.60
N LYS A 91 -5.13 15.79 -20.12
CA LYS A 91 -5.87 15.40 -21.33
C LYS A 91 -7.38 15.59 -21.16
N ALA A 92 -7.95 15.20 -20.02
CA ALA A 92 -9.37 15.38 -19.74
C ALA A 92 -9.73 16.87 -19.69
N LYS A 93 -8.90 17.70 -19.05
CA LYS A 93 -9.06 19.15 -18.98
C LYS A 93 -9.01 19.79 -20.37
N ASP A 94 -8.07 19.37 -21.22
CA ASP A 94 -7.94 19.88 -22.59
C ASP A 94 -9.17 19.53 -23.43
N ILE A 95 -9.68 18.29 -23.32
CA ILE A 95 -10.92 17.86 -23.98
C ILE A 95 -12.11 18.69 -23.52
N ILE A 96 -12.29 18.88 -22.20
CA ILE A 96 -13.39 19.69 -21.66
C ILE A 96 -13.28 21.14 -22.14
N THR A 97 -12.08 21.70 -22.14
CA THR A 97 -11.84 23.08 -22.59
C THR A 97 -12.16 23.22 -24.09
N GLY A 98 -11.75 22.25 -24.91
CA GLY A 98 -12.09 22.20 -26.33
C GLY A 98 -13.59 22.07 -26.57
N LEU A 99 -14.29 21.18 -25.85
CA LEU A 99 -15.74 21.04 -25.91
C LEU A 99 -16.47 22.32 -25.49
N ARG A 100 -16.00 22.98 -24.43
CA ARG A 100 -16.54 24.27 -23.97
C ARG A 100 -16.39 25.34 -25.04
N ALA A 101 -15.24 25.43 -25.70
CA ALA A 101 -15.02 26.39 -26.78
C ALA A 101 -15.95 26.14 -27.98
N MET A 102 -16.30 24.88 -28.28
CA MET A 102 -17.19 24.52 -29.40
C MET A 102 -18.69 24.71 -29.10
N HIS A 103 -19.10 24.71 -27.83
CA HIS A 103 -20.51 24.73 -27.43
C HIS A 103 -21.04 26.07 -26.90
N ALA A 104 -20.27 27.16 -27.05
CA ALA A 104 -20.71 28.51 -26.69
C ALA A 104 -21.95 28.94 -27.51
N GLY A 105 -23.16 28.77 -26.94
CA GLY A 105 -24.41 29.31 -27.50
C GLY A 105 -25.47 28.30 -27.95
N SER A 106 -25.39 27.01 -27.60
CA SER A 106 -26.48 26.05 -27.88
C SER A 106 -27.45 25.94 -26.69
N ALA A 107 -28.76 25.79 -26.94
CA ALA A 107 -29.77 25.66 -25.86
C ALA A 107 -29.62 24.41 -24.97
N ASN A 108 -28.81 23.42 -25.38
CA ASN A 108 -28.47 22.21 -24.61
C ASN A 108 -27.03 22.26 -24.09
N GLU A 109 -26.56 23.45 -23.69
CA GLU A 109 -25.20 23.59 -23.18
C GLU A 109 -25.00 22.72 -21.93
N PRO A 110 -23.98 21.85 -21.91
CA PRO A 110 -23.67 21.07 -20.72
C PRO A 110 -23.29 22.02 -19.58
N LEU A 111 -24.03 21.97 -18.48
CA LEU A 111 -23.72 22.65 -17.23
C LEU A 111 -22.41 22.08 -16.66
N PHE A 112 -21.33 22.84 -16.75
CA PHE A 112 -20.08 22.54 -16.09
C PHE A 112 -20.07 23.26 -14.73
N GLU A 113 -20.50 22.59 -13.66
CA GLU A 113 -20.16 23.06 -12.31
C GLU A 113 -18.64 23.11 -12.19
N GLU A 114 -18.11 24.22 -11.66
CA GLU A 114 -16.69 24.32 -11.36
C GLU A 114 -16.36 23.25 -10.32
N LEU A 115 -15.52 22.28 -10.72
CA LEU A 115 -15.02 21.29 -9.78
C LEU A 115 -14.36 22.04 -8.63
N PRO A 116 -14.67 21.70 -7.37
CA PRO A 116 -14.01 22.30 -6.22
C PRO A 116 -12.51 22.15 -6.39
N ASP A 117 -11.77 23.21 -6.02
CA ASP A 117 -10.32 23.24 -6.16
C ASP A 117 -9.72 22.19 -5.22
N LEU A 118 -9.50 20.97 -5.72
CA LEU A 118 -8.87 19.86 -5.03
C LEU A 118 -7.35 20.05 -4.98
N GLY A 119 -6.90 21.28 -4.77
CA GLY A 119 -5.54 21.62 -4.41
C GLY A 119 -5.19 21.03 -3.04
N HIS A 120 -5.19 19.71 -2.94
CA HIS A 120 -4.63 18.97 -1.83
C HIS A 120 -3.11 19.15 -1.91
N GLN A 121 -2.64 20.29 -1.42
CA GLN A 121 -1.32 20.38 -0.82
C GLN A 121 -1.38 19.58 0.47
N GLN A 122 -1.35 18.25 0.36
CA GLN A 122 -1.05 17.43 1.52
C GLN A 122 0.45 17.66 1.78
N PRO A 123 0.82 18.34 2.89
CA PRO A 123 2.22 18.52 3.20
C PRO A 123 2.88 17.14 3.24
N PRO A 124 4.11 16.98 2.71
CA PRO A 124 4.77 15.69 2.70
C PRO A 124 4.85 15.18 4.14
N THR A 125 4.16 14.09 4.44
CA THR A 125 4.06 13.48 5.77
C THR A 125 5.40 12.90 6.27
N PHE A 126 6.51 13.15 5.56
CA PHE A 126 7.82 12.55 5.79
C PHE A 126 8.79 13.47 6.55
N ASP A 127 8.30 14.45 7.30
CA ASP A 127 9.15 15.17 8.25
C ASP A 127 9.57 14.22 9.39
N ALA A 128 10.88 14.12 9.60
CA ALA A 128 11.52 13.20 10.56
C ALA A 128 11.14 13.46 12.03
N ASP A 129 10.49 14.59 12.33
CA ASP A 129 10.01 14.99 13.65
C ASP A 129 8.50 14.76 13.86
N ALA A 130 7.79 14.22 12.87
CA ALA A 130 6.37 13.92 13.00
C ALA A 130 6.17 12.71 13.91
N ALA A 131 5.74 12.99 15.14
CA ALA A 131 5.20 12.00 16.07
C ALA A 131 4.29 11.02 15.30
N LEU A 132 4.53 9.71 15.52
CA LEU A 132 3.81 8.59 14.91
C LEU A 132 2.34 8.96 14.67
N PRO A 133 1.78 8.75 13.45
CA PRO A 133 0.40 9.05 13.21
C PRO A 133 -0.44 8.27 14.22
N LEU A 134 -1.19 9.01 15.05
CA LEU A 134 -2.21 8.42 15.90
C LEU A 134 -3.11 7.54 15.00
N PRO A 135 -3.61 6.40 15.51
CA PRO A 135 -4.45 5.51 14.71
C PRO A 135 -5.56 6.34 14.08
N LEU A 136 -5.72 6.25 12.76
CA LEU A 136 -6.87 6.85 12.07
C LEU A 136 -8.11 6.49 12.88
N GLU A 137 -8.76 7.49 13.50
CA GLU A 137 -10.08 7.29 14.04
C GLU A 137 -10.94 6.78 12.89
N ALA A 138 -11.46 5.57 13.06
CA ALA A 138 -12.33 4.95 12.09
C ALA A 138 -13.46 5.92 11.81
N SER A 139 -13.59 6.33 10.54
CA SER A 139 -14.68 7.16 10.05
C SER A 139 -15.98 6.58 10.61
N ALA A 140 -16.72 7.38 11.38
CA ALA A 140 -17.97 6.95 11.98
C ALA A 140 -18.85 6.30 10.88
N PRO A 141 -19.52 5.18 11.18
CA PRO A 141 -20.36 4.51 10.19
C PRO A 141 -21.38 5.53 9.68
N ILE A 142 -21.48 5.67 8.35
CA ILE A 142 -22.47 6.49 7.67
C ILE A 142 -23.84 5.89 8.01
N GLN A 143 -24.40 6.29 9.14
CA GLN A 143 -25.75 5.94 9.54
C GLN A 143 -26.67 7.00 8.93
N ASN A 144 -27.48 6.55 7.98
CA ASN A 144 -28.65 7.26 7.47
C ASN A 144 -28.38 8.46 6.55
N ALA A 145 -27.56 8.28 5.51
CA ALA A 145 -27.69 9.12 4.32
C ALA A 145 -28.93 8.64 3.51
N PRO A 146 -29.91 9.51 3.18
CA PRO A 146 -30.98 9.12 2.27
C PRO A 146 -30.38 8.70 0.93
N PRO A 147 -30.93 7.68 0.25
CA PRO A 147 -30.40 7.22 -1.02
C PRO A 147 -30.40 8.40 -2.01
N ALA A 148 -29.26 8.62 -2.65
CA ALA A 148 -29.10 9.65 -3.66
C ALA A 148 -30.26 9.55 -4.69
N PRO A 149 -30.83 10.67 -5.15
CA PRO A 149 -31.93 10.63 -6.11
C PRO A 149 -31.48 9.92 -7.40
N VAL A 150 -31.95 8.69 -7.58
CA VAL A 150 -31.66 7.89 -8.76
C VAL A 150 -32.51 8.37 -9.92
N SER A 151 -31.90 8.57 -11.08
CA SER A 151 -32.63 8.97 -12.30
C SER A 151 -33.70 7.92 -12.67
N PRO A 152 -34.83 8.31 -13.28
CA PRO A 152 -35.93 7.38 -13.63
C PRO A 152 -35.46 6.24 -14.55
N ARG A 153 -34.41 6.49 -15.36
CA ARG A 153 -33.77 5.49 -16.21
C ARG A 153 -33.01 4.44 -15.40
N ALA A 154 -32.31 4.85 -14.34
CA ALA A 154 -31.63 3.93 -13.44
C ALA A 154 -32.62 3.05 -12.67
N THR A 155 -33.76 3.60 -12.26
CA THR A 155 -34.83 2.84 -11.59
C THR A 155 -35.40 1.76 -12.51
N GLN A 156 -35.67 2.07 -13.78
CA GLN A 156 -36.14 1.09 -14.76
C GLN A 156 -35.12 -0.01 -15.03
N ALA A 157 -33.82 0.33 -15.12
CA ALA A 157 -32.76 -0.65 -15.33
C ALA A 157 -32.63 -1.61 -14.14
N MET A 158 -32.72 -1.11 -12.90
CA MET A 158 -32.70 -1.97 -11.71
C MET A 158 -33.90 -2.90 -11.65
N GLN A 159 -35.10 -2.41 -11.96
CA GLN A 159 -36.32 -3.23 -12.00
C GLN A 159 -36.24 -4.32 -13.09
N ALA A 160 -35.65 -4.02 -14.25
CA ALA A 160 -35.42 -5.02 -15.28
C ALA A 160 -34.47 -6.12 -14.81
N LEU A 161 -33.42 -5.74 -14.08
CA LEU A 161 -32.41 -6.66 -13.54
C LEU A 161 -32.96 -7.53 -12.40
N GLU A 162 -33.85 -7.00 -11.57
CA GLU A 162 -34.54 -7.80 -10.55
C GLU A 162 -35.52 -8.81 -11.16
N ARG A 163 -36.22 -8.44 -12.24
CA ARG A 163 -37.10 -9.37 -12.96
C ARG A 163 -36.33 -10.53 -13.57
N THR A 164 -35.17 -10.28 -14.17
CA THR A 164 -34.32 -11.36 -14.72
C THR A 164 -33.76 -12.25 -13.61
N ARG A 165 -33.37 -11.67 -12.47
CA ARG A 165 -32.87 -12.41 -11.31
C ARG A 165 -33.95 -13.29 -10.65
N ALA A 166 -35.20 -12.83 -10.63
CA ALA A 166 -36.34 -13.60 -10.14
C ALA A 166 -36.74 -14.73 -11.10
N ALA A 167 -36.64 -14.50 -12.41
CA ALA A 167 -36.88 -15.53 -13.42
C ALA A 167 -35.82 -16.64 -13.41
N ALA A 168 -34.56 -16.32 -13.10
CA ALA A 168 -33.47 -17.30 -13.00
C ALA A 168 -33.49 -18.17 -11.73
N ARG A 169 -34.39 -17.89 -10.77
CA ARG A 169 -34.55 -18.64 -9.51
C ARG A 169 -35.77 -19.57 -9.50
N ARG A 170 -36.53 -19.65 -10.60
CA ARG A 170 -37.60 -20.63 -10.83
C ARG A 170 -37.13 -21.64 -11.87
#